data_AF-A0A9D1RSY7-F1
#
_entry.id   AF-A0A9D1RSY7-F1
#
_cell.length_a   1.000
_cell.length_b   1.000
_cell.length_c   1.000
_cell.angle_alpha   90.00
_cell.angle_beta   90.00
_cell.angle_gamma   90.00
#
_symmetry.space_group_name_H-M   'P 1'
#
loop_
_entity.id
_entity.type
_entity.pdbx_description
1 polymer ?
#
loop_
_entity_poly.entity_id
_entity_poly.type
_entity_poly.pdbx_seq_one_letter_code
_entity_poly.pdbx_strand_id
1 'polypeptide(L)'
;MEWTTWADRPIPNRQEEDYSAVPPPQECGEQLLDVTDRHLRIRFDATYAKRGFTQAWARCYLRSGLWERLVRAVESMPEEYSLLIFDGLRPLPLQKEIYDRCAQGFLERQPDLTPQALEALMDDFVALPVKRPQRPAPHTTGGAVDLTLCRNGTPLDMGTGFDDFTSRAYTYWFEQPEQDETVRKNRRILYYLMESVGLLNYSAEWWHYAYGERMWARAVGCAPRYGFCERCDFPPKTN
;
A
#
# COMPACT_ATOMS: atom_id res chain seq x y z
N MET A 1 26.60 3.85 0.06
CA MET A 1 27.31 2.56 0.30
C MET A 1 26.39 1.48 0.90
N GLU A 2 25.18 1.81 1.36
CA GLU A 2 24.22 0.87 1.98
C GLU A 2 23.37 0.05 0.98
N TRP A 3 22.99 0.62 -0.17
CA TRP A 3 22.04 0.03 -1.15
C TRP A 3 22.32 -1.44 -1.53
N THR A 4 23.57 -1.80 -1.79
CA THR A 4 23.95 -3.16 -2.19
C THR A 4 23.95 -4.15 -1.03
N THR A 5 24.12 -3.67 0.20
CA THR A 5 24.18 -4.53 1.40
C THR A 5 22.80 -5.00 1.84
N TRP A 6 21.74 -4.26 1.49
CA TRP A 6 20.37 -4.64 1.83
C TRP A 6 19.93 -5.94 1.16
N ALA A 7 20.44 -6.25 -0.03
CA ALA A 7 20.14 -7.51 -0.73
C ALA A 7 20.51 -8.76 0.10
N ASP A 8 21.50 -8.64 0.98
CA ASP A 8 22.01 -9.74 1.81
C ASP A 8 21.43 -9.73 3.23
N ARG A 9 20.65 -8.71 3.60
CA ARG A 9 20.02 -8.58 4.91
C ARG A 9 18.64 -9.27 4.90
N PRO A 10 18.37 -10.28 5.74
CA PRO A 10 17.06 -10.95 5.77
C PRO A 10 15.95 -10.07 6.35
N ILE A 11 14.80 -10.01 5.67
CA ILE A 11 13.59 -9.35 6.18
C ILE A 11 13.13 -10.08 7.46
N PRO A 12 12.79 -9.38 8.55
CA PRO A 12 12.24 -10.01 9.74
C PRO A 12 10.85 -10.61 9.48
N ASN A 13 10.58 -11.80 10.03
CA ASN A 13 9.25 -12.38 10.03
C ASN A 13 8.37 -11.64 11.06
N ARG A 14 7.67 -10.59 10.62
CA ARG A 14 6.71 -9.85 11.44
C ARG A 14 5.33 -10.50 11.32
N GLN A 15 4.76 -10.87 12.46
CA GLN A 15 3.35 -11.27 12.52
C GLN A 15 2.45 -10.03 12.51
N GLU A 16 1.18 -10.23 12.15
CA GLU A 16 0.18 -9.17 12.30
C GLU A 16 0.08 -8.73 13.76
N GLU A 17 0.09 -7.41 13.95
CA GLU A 17 0.00 -6.80 15.27
C GLU A 17 -1.44 -6.44 15.62
N ASP A 18 -1.76 -6.48 16.92
CA ASP A 18 -3.02 -5.94 17.41
C ASP A 18 -3.03 -4.41 17.35
N TYR A 19 -3.95 -3.87 16.53
CA TYR A 19 -4.19 -2.44 16.37
C TYR A 19 -5.32 -1.90 17.29
N SER A 20 -5.91 -2.74 18.14
CA SER A 20 -7.05 -2.38 19.00
C SER A 20 -6.73 -1.23 19.97
N ALA A 21 -5.48 -1.19 20.45
CA ALA A 21 -4.95 -0.20 21.40
C ALA A 21 -4.48 1.11 20.76
N VAL A 22 -4.47 1.22 19.42
CA VAL A 22 -4.04 2.46 18.75
C VAL A 22 -5.12 3.53 18.95
N PRO A 23 -4.76 4.71 19.50
CA PRO A 23 -5.73 5.78 19.71
C PRO A 23 -6.23 6.35 18.36
N PRO A 24 -7.35 7.10 18.36
CA PRO A 24 -7.80 7.81 17.18
C PRO A 24 -6.74 8.78 16.62
N PRO A 25 -6.79 9.09 15.31
CA PRO A 25 -5.83 9.98 14.68
C PRO A 25 -5.89 11.39 15.27
N GLN A 26 -4.72 11.99 15.47
CA GLN A 26 -4.51 13.40 15.74
C GLN A 26 -4.09 14.08 14.44
N GLU A 27 -5.07 14.48 13.63
CA GLU A 27 -4.84 15.10 12.32
C GLU A 27 -3.90 16.31 12.44
N CYS A 28 -2.70 16.19 11.88
CA CYS A 28 -1.65 17.19 12.01
C CYS A 28 -1.70 18.31 10.96
N GLY A 29 -2.68 18.28 10.05
CA GLY A 29 -2.90 19.33 9.04
C GLY A 29 -1.89 19.33 7.90
N GLU A 30 -1.12 18.26 7.74
CA GLU A 30 -0.10 18.16 6.70
C GLU A 30 -0.73 18.13 5.31
N GLN A 31 -0.17 18.87 4.37
CA GLN A 31 -0.78 19.05 3.05
C GLN A 31 -0.90 17.74 2.28
N LEU A 32 -2.05 17.54 1.64
CA LEU A 32 -2.23 16.50 0.63
C LEU A 32 -1.76 17.03 -0.74
N LEU A 33 -0.73 16.41 -1.31
CA LEU A 33 -0.14 16.79 -2.58
C LEU A 33 -0.62 15.85 -3.69
N ASP A 34 -0.95 16.42 -4.85
CA ASP A 34 -1.00 15.67 -6.10
C ASP A 34 0.44 15.40 -6.57
N VAL A 35 0.93 14.18 -6.39
CA VAL A 35 2.33 13.82 -6.68
C VAL A 35 2.55 13.30 -8.11
N THR A 36 1.49 13.26 -8.92
CA THR A 36 1.55 12.81 -10.31
C THR A 36 2.59 13.63 -11.07
N ASP A 37 3.55 12.95 -11.71
CA ASP A 37 4.62 13.54 -12.52
C ASP A 37 5.51 14.58 -11.79
N ARG A 38 5.49 14.62 -10.45
CA ARG A 38 6.31 15.58 -9.67
C ARG A 38 7.79 15.26 -9.61
N HIS A 39 8.20 14.03 -9.95
CA HIS A 39 9.61 13.61 -9.90
C HIS A 39 9.93 12.67 -11.06
N LEU A 40 11.07 12.89 -11.73
CA LEU A 40 11.45 12.15 -12.95
C LEU A 40 11.60 10.64 -12.72
N ARG A 41 11.97 10.24 -11.50
CA ARG A 41 12.22 8.84 -11.11
C ARG A 41 11.13 8.25 -10.20
N ILE A 42 10.01 8.95 -10.00
CA ILE A 42 8.83 8.41 -9.29
C ILE A 42 7.63 8.57 -10.19
N ARG A 43 7.11 7.45 -10.69
CA ARG A 43 5.98 7.44 -11.62
C ARG A 43 4.74 6.86 -10.95
N PHE A 44 3.58 7.33 -11.38
CA PHE A 44 2.30 6.72 -11.01
C PHE A 44 1.80 5.84 -12.15
N ASP A 45 1.49 4.58 -11.86
CA ASP A 45 1.02 3.63 -12.86
C ASP A 45 -0.46 3.79 -13.19
N ALA A 46 -1.25 4.38 -12.29
CA ALA A 46 -2.71 4.42 -12.39
C ALA A 46 -3.31 3.00 -12.59
N THR A 47 -2.81 2.02 -11.84
CA THR A 47 -3.07 0.59 -12.06
C THR A 47 -4.56 0.25 -12.04
N TYR A 48 -5.33 0.81 -11.10
CA TYR A 48 -6.77 0.61 -11.07
C TYR A 48 -7.47 1.19 -12.31
N ALA A 49 -7.10 2.39 -12.78
CA ALA A 49 -7.67 2.94 -14.00
C ALA A 49 -7.35 2.07 -15.23
N LYS A 50 -6.11 1.58 -15.34
CA LYS A 50 -5.69 0.65 -16.41
C LYS A 50 -6.43 -0.69 -16.37
N ARG A 51 -6.85 -1.15 -15.18
CA ARG A 51 -7.70 -2.34 -14.96
C ARG A 51 -9.20 -2.05 -15.15
N GLY A 52 -9.55 -0.86 -15.61
CA GLY A 52 -10.93 -0.47 -15.96
C GLY A 52 -11.81 -0.15 -14.75
N PHE A 53 -11.24 0.19 -13.59
CA PHE A 53 -12.01 0.70 -12.46
C PHE A 53 -12.49 2.12 -12.75
N THR A 54 -13.80 2.30 -12.75
CA THR A 54 -14.47 3.54 -13.17
C THR A 54 -14.36 4.65 -12.13
N GLN A 55 -14.22 4.29 -10.85
CA GLN A 55 -14.03 5.21 -9.74
C GLN A 55 -12.56 5.55 -9.48
N ALA A 56 -11.64 4.95 -10.26
CA ALA A 56 -10.21 5.18 -10.08
C ALA A 56 -9.80 6.57 -10.54
N TRP A 57 -9.01 7.24 -9.70
CA TRP A 57 -8.44 8.53 -10.06
C TRP A 57 -7.23 8.34 -10.97
N ALA A 58 -7.13 9.18 -11.99
CA ALA A 58 -5.97 9.23 -12.89
C ALA A 58 -4.76 9.94 -12.27
N ARG A 59 -4.87 10.42 -11.03
CA ARG A 59 -3.85 11.21 -10.33
C ARG A 59 -3.58 10.60 -8.96
N CYS A 60 -2.32 10.61 -8.55
CA CYS A 60 -1.88 10.09 -7.27
C CYS A 60 -1.78 11.22 -6.25
N TYR A 61 -2.37 11.03 -5.06
CA TYR A 61 -2.28 11.98 -3.96
C TYR A 61 -1.66 11.33 -2.73
N LEU A 62 -0.73 12.03 -2.07
CA LEU A 62 -0.06 11.59 -0.83
C LEU A 62 0.11 12.78 0.12
N ARG A 63 0.26 12.50 1.43
CA ARG A 63 0.68 13.54 2.39
C ARG A 63 2.11 14.00 2.08
N SER A 64 2.40 15.28 2.27
CA SER A 64 3.68 15.88 1.85
C SER A 64 4.89 15.21 2.49
N GLY A 65 4.81 14.81 3.74
CA GLY A 65 5.85 14.12 4.49
C GLY A 65 6.06 12.67 4.07
N LEU A 66 5.03 11.99 3.54
CA LEU A 66 5.20 10.71 2.85
C LEU A 66 5.90 10.92 1.51
N TRP A 67 5.46 11.90 0.73
CA TRP A 67 6.09 12.25 -0.55
C TRP A 67 7.58 12.60 -0.40
N GLU A 68 7.94 13.44 0.56
CA GLU A 68 9.34 13.80 0.84
C GLU A 68 10.22 12.58 1.16
N ARG A 69 9.67 11.55 1.80
CA ARG A 69 10.40 10.31 2.09
C ARG A 69 10.63 9.49 0.85
N LEU A 70 9.65 9.39 -0.04
CA LEU A 70 9.82 8.72 -1.33
C LEU A 70 10.88 9.44 -2.20
N VAL A 71 10.92 10.78 -2.16
CA VAL A 71 11.98 11.57 -2.82
C VAL A 71 13.35 11.24 -2.22
N ARG A 72 13.50 11.27 -0.89
CA ARG A 72 14.77 10.87 -0.25
C ARG A 72 15.19 9.45 -0.59
N ALA A 73 14.23 8.52 -0.65
CA ALA A 73 14.48 7.14 -1.02
C ALA A 73 15.06 7.06 -2.43
N VAL A 74 14.37 7.63 -3.43
CA VAL A 74 14.82 7.55 -4.82
C VAL A 74 16.14 8.27 -5.08
N GLU A 75 16.39 9.39 -4.39
CA GLU A 75 17.64 10.14 -4.48
C GLU A 75 18.84 9.38 -3.88
N SER A 76 18.59 8.44 -2.95
CA SER A 76 19.63 7.58 -2.39
C SER A 76 20.02 6.38 -3.28
N MET A 77 19.19 6.06 -4.29
CA MET A 77 19.40 4.93 -5.19
C MET A 77 20.26 5.30 -6.42
N PRO A 78 21.02 4.33 -6.99
CA PRO A 78 21.68 4.51 -8.29
C PRO A 78 20.72 4.97 -9.40
N GLU A 79 21.20 5.78 -10.34
CA GLU A 79 20.37 6.49 -11.33
C GLU A 79 19.44 5.59 -12.15
N GLU A 80 19.83 4.34 -12.41
CA GLU A 80 19.02 3.39 -13.14
C GLU A 80 17.76 2.95 -12.39
N TYR A 81 17.69 3.15 -11.07
CA TYR A 81 16.54 2.76 -10.26
C TYR A 81 15.50 3.88 -10.18
N SER A 82 14.24 3.49 -10.09
CA SER A 82 13.09 4.39 -9.93
C SER A 82 11.99 3.71 -9.12
N LEU A 83 11.01 4.49 -8.68
CA LEU A 83 9.80 3.99 -8.02
C LEU A 83 8.61 4.04 -8.99
N LEU A 84 7.76 3.02 -8.92
CA LEU A 84 6.46 2.99 -9.58
C LEU A 84 5.38 2.80 -8.53
N ILE A 85 4.54 3.81 -8.36
CA ILE A 85 3.41 3.81 -7.44
C ILE A 85 2.21 3.17 -8.16
N PHE A 86 1.64 2.12 -7.57
CA PHE A 86 0.41 1.50 -8.01
C PHE A 86 -0.81 2.26 -7.48
N ASP A 87 -0.77 2.63 -6.20
CA ASP A 87 -1.85 3.34 -5.53
C ASP A 87 -1.38 4.26 -4.38
N GLY A 88 -2.15 5.31 -4.12
CA GLY A 88 -1.91 6.31 -3.09
C GLY A 88 -3.18 6.57 -2.29
N LEU A 89 -3.67 7.82 -2.27
CA LEU A 89 -4.98 8.12 -1.68
C LEU A 89 -6.11 7.40 -2.44
N ARG A 90 -6.84 6.51 -1.76
CA ARG A 90 -7.94 5.72 -2.33
C ARG A 90 -9.30 6.19 -1.81
N PRO A 91 -10.17 6.74 -2.67
CA PRO A 91 -11.50 7.17 -2.26
C PRO A 91 -12.44 5.98 -2.00
N LEU A 92 -13.43 6.16 -1.12
CA LEU A 92 -14.41 5.13 -0.76
C LEU A 92 -15.22 4.61 -1.97
N PRO A 93 -15.61 5.43 -2.96
CA PRO A 93 -16.17 4.92 -4.23
C PRO A 93 -15.28 3.89 -4.94
N LEU A 94 -13.96 4.12 -5.01
CA LEU A 94 -13.02 3.15 -5.58
C LEU A 94 -12.90 1.92 -4.70
N GLN A 95 -12.77 2.09 -3.38
CA GLN A 95 -12.73 0.96 -2.45
C GLN A 95 -13.99 0.09 -2.57
N LYS A 96 -15.17 0.71 -2.77
CA LYS A 96 -16.41 -0.02 -2.99
C LYS A 96 -16.38 -0.81 -4.30
N GLU A 97 -15.91 -0.21 -5.39
CA GLU A 97 -15.78 -0.92 -6.67
C GLU A 97 -14.81 -2.10 -6.59
N ILE A 98 -13.68 -1.95 -5.87
CA ILE A 98 -12.74 -3.05 -5.59
C ILE A 98 -13.42 -4.16 -4.80
N TYR A 99 -14.12 -3.80 -3.72
CA TYR A 99 -14.86 -4.76 -2.89
C TYR A 99 -15.92 -5.52 -3.71
N ASP A 100 -16.75 -4.80 -4.47
CA ASP A 100 -17.83 -5.40 -5.27
C ASP A 100 -17.27 -6.36 -6.35
N ARG A 101 -16.21 -5.97 -7.06
CA ARG A 101 -15.60 -6.84 -8.10
C ARG A 101 -14.93 -8.07 -7.50
N CYS A 102 -14.29 -7.92 -6.34
CA CYS A 102 -13.70 -9.06 -5.64
C CYS A 102 -14.78 -10.05 -5.19
N ALA A 103 -15.86 -9.55 -4.58
CA ALA A 103 -17.02 -10.34 -4.18
C ALA A 103 -17.66 -11.07 -5.38
N GLN A 104 -17.82 -10.39 -6.51
CA GLN A 104 -18.31 -11.00 -7.74
C GLN A 104 -17.39 -12.14 -8.21
N GLY A 105 -16.07 -11.94 -8.20
CA GLY A 105 -15.11 -12.99 -8.58
C GLY A 105 -15.16 -14.22 -7.68
N PHE A 106 -15.49 -14.07 -6.39
CA PHE A 106 -15.75 -15.21 -5.51
C PHE A 106 -17.04 -15.94 -5.88
N LEU A 107 -18.13 -15.20 -6.10
CA LEU A 107 -19.42 -15.77 -6.50
C LEU A 107 -19.35 -16.48 -7.86
N GLU A 108 -18.57 -15.98 -8.81
CA GLU A 108 -18.37 -16.66 -10.11
C GLU A 108 -17.62 -18.00 -9.96
N ARG A 109 -16.67 -18.08 -9.03
CA ARG A 109 -15.91 -19.31 -8.74
C ARG A 109 -16.66 -20.28 -7.83
N GLN A 110 -17.51 -19.76 -6.95
CA GLN A 110 -18.28 -20.52 -5.97
C GLN A 110 -19.71 -19.94 -5.88
N PRO A 111 -20.60 -20.28 -6.84
CA PRO A 111 -21.94 -19.69 -6.93
C PRO A 111 -22.85 -19.97 -5.73
N ASP A 112 -22.59 -21.05 -5.00
CA ASP A 112 -23.38 -21.48 -3.84
C ASP A 112 -22.95 -20.82 -2.52
N LEU A 113 -22.01 -19.87 -2.55
CA LEU A 113 -21.60 -19.12 -1.36
C LEU A 113 -22.79 -18.39 -0.75
N THR A 114 -23.05 -18.67 0.52
CA THR A 114 -23.99 -17.87 1.30
C THR A 114 -23.43 -16.46 1.53
N PRO A 115 -24.29 -15.44 1.74
CA PRO A 115 -23.81 -14.09 2.04
C PRO A 115 -22.84 -14.04 3.24
N GLN A 116 -23.09 -14.84 4.27
CA GLN A 116 -22.23 -14.91 5.46
C GLN A 116 -20.87 -15.56 5.15
N ALA A 117 -20.84 -16.60 4.32
CA ALA A 117 -19.59 -17.22 3.88
C ALA A 117 -18.78 -16.29 2.97
N LEU A 118 -19.45 -15.54 2.09
CA LEU A 118 -18.81 -14.52 1.26
C LEU A 118 -18.22 -13.40 2.11
N GLU A 119 -18.96 -12.90 3.11
CA GLU A 119 -18.47 -11.87 4.03
C GLU A 119 -17.22 -12.34 4.79
N ALA A 120 -17.25 -13.56 5.34
CA ALA A 120 -16.09 -14.15 6.01
C ALA A 120 -14.88 -14.33 5.08
N LEU A 121 -15.10 -14.71 3.81
CA LEU A 121 -14.04 -14.77 2.82
C LEU A 121 -13.52 -13.38 2.45
N MET A 122 -14.38 -12.38 2.35
CA MET A 122 -13.99 -11.04 1.93
C MET A 122 -13.13 -10.31 2.96
N ASP A 123 -13.35 -10.58 4.26
CA ASP A 123 -12.62 -9.96 5.37
C ASP A 123 -11.09 -10.17 5.28
N ASP A 124 -10.64 -11.30 4.74
CA ASP A 124 -9.22 -11.62 4.58
C ASP A 124 -8.58 -10.98 3.33
N PHE A 125 -9.38 -10.46 2.39
CA PHE A 125 -8.92 -10.05 1.05
C PHE A 125 -9.06 -8.56 0.81
N VAL A 126 -10.18 -7.94 1.19
CA VAL A 126 -10.45 -6.54 0.83
C VAL A 126 -11.17 -5.82 1.96
N ALA A 127 -10.63 -4.68 2.37
CA ALA A 127 -11.24 -3.83 3.38
C ALA A 127 -12.65 -3.34 2.99
N LEU A 128 -13.56 -3.36 3.96
CA LEU A 128 -14.92 -2.81 3.79
C LEU A 128 -14.90 -1.31 3.40
N PRO A 129 -15.70 -0.88 2.43
CA PRO A 129 -15.75 0.50 1.94
C PRO A 129 -16.58 1.41 2.88
N VAL A 130 -16.14 1.56 4.13
CA VAL A 130 -16.86 2.29 5.18
C VAL A 130 -16.03 3.46 5.72
N LYS A 131 -16.65 4.63 5.85
CA LYS A 131 -16.06 5.79 6.53
C LYS A 131 -15.89 5.48 8.02
N ARG A 132 -14.64 5.41 8.48
CA ARG A 132 -14.29 5.18 9.89
C ARG A 132 -13.43 6.34 10.40
N PRO A 133 -13.99 7.48 10.84
CA PRO A 133 -13.20 8.66 11.20
C PRO A 133 -12.15 8.39 12.31
N GLN A 134 -12.50 7.54 13.28
CA GLN A 134 -11.60 7.20 14.39
C GLN A 134 -10.58 6.11 14.07
N ARG A 135 -10.80 5.37 12.98
CA ARG A 135 -9.94 4.25 12.54
C ARG A 135 -9.97 4.16 11.02
N PRO A 136 -9.49 5.21 10.31
CA PRO A 136 -9.59 5.28 8.85
C PRO A 136 -8.81 4.13 8.21
N ALA A 137 -9.30 3.63 7.08
CA ALA A 137 -8.53 2.68 6.28
C ALA A 137 -7.23 3.37 5.78
N PRO A 138 -6.08 2.68 5.72
CA PRO A 138 -4.78 3.33 5.48
C PRO A 138 -4.77 4.27 4.26
N HIS A 139 -5.22 3.80 3.10
CA HIS A 139 -5.26 4.60 1.87
C HIS A 139 -6.25 5.77 1.89
N THR A 140 -7.20 5.82 2.83
CA THR A 140 -8.10 6.99 2.97
C THR A 140 -7.46 8.15 3.72
N THR A 141 -6.25 7.99 4.25
CA THR A 141 -5.53 9.03 5.02
C THR A 141 -4.53 9.84 4.20
N GLY A 142 -4.06 9.27 3.08
CA GLY A 142 -2.94 9.77 2.27
C GLY A 142 -1.56 9.43 2.85
N GLY A 143 -1.52 8.65 3.95
CA GLY A 143 -0.31 8.16 4.60
C GLY A 143 0.09 6.74 4.19
N ALA A 144 -0.65 6.09 3.29
CA ALA A 144 -0.30 4.79 2.72
C ALA A 144 0.05 4.92 1.24
N VAL A 145 0.94 4.06 0.76
CA VAL A 145 1.34 3.97 -0.64
C VAL A 145 1.64 2.52 -1.01
N ASP A 146 1.16 2.10 -2.18
CA ASP A 146 1.49 0.82 -2.80
C ASP A 146 2.47 1.06 -3.93
N LEU A 147 3.66 0.46 -3.89
CA LEU A 147 4.70 0.73 -4.89
C LEU A 147 5.64 -0.45 -5.12
N THR A 148 6.41 -0.36 -6.21
CA THR A 148 7.52 -1.25 -6.52
C THR A 148 8.77 -0.49 -6.96
N LEU A 149 9.89 -1.21 -7.02
CA LEU A 149 11.13 -0.76 -7.63
C LEU A 149 11.09 -1.02 -9.15
N CYS A 150 11.64 -0.07 -9.90
CA CYS A 150 11.96 -0.25 -11.30
C CYS A 150 13.47 -0.11 -11.53
N ARG A 151 13.99 -0.81 -12.53
CA ARG A 151 15.34 -0.59 -13.10
C ARG A 151 15.21 -0.28 -14.58
N ASN A 152 15.81 0.82 -15.04
CA ASN A 152 15.70 1.32 -16.41
C ASN A 152 14.24 1.44 -16.90
N GLY A 153 13.34 1.83 -16.00
CA GLY A 153 11.91 1.98 -16.30
C GLY A 153 11.09 0.69 -16.26
N THR A 154 11.71 -0.48 -16.07
CA THR A 154 11.02 -1.77 -15.97
C THR A 154 10.84 -2.18 -14.50
N PRO A 155 9.62 -2.50 -14.04
CA PRO A 155 9.40 -3.06 -12.70
C PRO A 155 10.26 -4.30 -12.43
N LEU A 156 10.85 -4.37 -11.25
CA LEU A 156 11.56 -5.57 -10.81
C LEU A 156 10.56 -6.68 -10.50
N ASP A 157 10.98 -7.93 -10.71
CA ASP A 157 10.18 -9.09 -10.34
C ASP A 157 10.15 -9.23 -8.80
N MET A 158 8.94 -9.20 -8.25
CA MET A 158 8.66 -9.33 -6.83
C MET A 158 7.97 -10.66 -6.50
N GLY A 159 7.89 -11.59 -7.47
CA GLY A 159 7.40 -12.96 -7.32
C GLY A 159 5.89 -13.12 -7.33
N THR A 160 5.14 -12.02 -7.17
CA THR A 160 3.70 -11.90 -7.39
C THR A 160 3.38 -10.56 -8.05
N GLY A 161 2.19 -10.42 -8.61
CA GLY A 161 1.66 -9.12 -9.02
C GLY A 161 1.22 -8.27 -7.81
N PHE A 162 0.97 -6.99 -8.08
CA PHE A 162 0.18 -6.13 -7.19
C PHE A 162 -1.26 -6.67 -7.06
N ASP A 163 -1.88 -6.53 -5.88
CA ASP A 163 -3.17 -7.13 -5.50
C ASP A 163 -3.20 -8.67 -5.60
N ASP A 164 -2.07 -9.34 -5.37
CA ASP A 164 -2.06 -10.79 -5.19
C ASP A 164 -2.47 -11.13 -3.74
N PHE A 165 -3.66 -11.70 -3.55
CA PHE A 165 -4.19 -12.01 -2.22
C PHE A 165 -3.83 -13.43 -1.73
N THR A 166 -2.72 -13.98 -2.20
CA THR A 166 -2.19 -15.25 -1.68
C THR A 166 -1.08 -14.98 -0.66
N SER A 167 -0.77 -15.98 0.17
CA SER A 167 0.36 -15.90 1.12
C SER A 167 1.71 -15.64 0.44
N ARG A 168 1.82 -15.85 -0.88
CA ARG A 168 3.02 -15.54 -1.67
C ARG A 168 3.29 -14.03 -1.73
N ALA A 169 2.28 -13.20 -1.52
CA ALA A 169 2.43 -11.75 -1.42
C ALA A 169 3.03 -11.28 -0.09
N TYR A 170 3.01 -12.12 0.95
CA TYR A 170 3.56 -11.76 2.26
C TYR A 170 5.03 -11.41 2.11
N THR A 171 5.46 -10.30 2.72
CA THR A 171 6.79 -9.73 2.51
C THR A 171 7.90 -10.74 2.84
N TYR A 172 7.71 -11.54 3.88
CA TYR A 172 8.64 -12.58 4.33
C TYR A 172 8.62 -13.86 3.46
N TRP A 173 7.65 -14.06 2.56
CA TRP A 173 7.46 -15.34 1.86
C TRP A 173 8.75 -15.87 1.20
N PHE A 174 9.46 -15.02 0.48
CA PHE A 174 10.68 -15.40 -0.24
C PHE A 174 11.91 -15.60 0.65
N GLU A 175 11.86 -15.28 1.94
CA GLU A 175 12.92 -15.61 2.91
C GLU A 175 12.95 -17.11 3.25
N GLN A 176 11.90 -17.85 2.92
CA GLN A 176 11.84 -19.29 3.11
C GLN A 176 12.88 -20.02 2.22
N PRO A 177 13.34 -21.23 2.62
CA PRO A 177 14.22 -22.04 1.78
C PRO A 177 13.63 -22.32 0.39
N GLU A 178 14.52 -22.58 -0.58
CA GLU A 178 14.15 -23.03 -1.93
C GLU A 178 13.27 -22.04 -2.74
N GLN A 179 13.21 -20.77 -2.31
CA GLN A 179 12.56 -19.69 -3.05
C GLN A 179 13.51 -19.00 -4.05
N ASP A 180 12.95 -18.22 -4.97
CA ASP A 180 13.72 -17.45 -5.96
C ASP A 180 14.60 -16.38 -5.30
N GLU A 181 15.92 -16.51 -5.47
CA GLU A 181 16.92 -15.62 -4.86
C GLU A 181 16.86 -14.19 -5.42
N THR A 182 16.51 -14.03 -6.71
CA THR A 182 16.41 -12.71 -7.35
C THR A 182 15.22 -11.96 -6.75
N VAL A 183 14.07 -12.62 -6.62
CA VAL A 183 12.89 -12.04 -5.98
C VAL A 183 13.16 -11.69 -4.52
N ARG A 184 13.83 -12.59 -3.78
CA ARG A 184 14.22 -12.35 -2.38
C ARG A 184 15.04 -11.07 -2.26
N LYS A 185 16.08 -10.90 -3.10
CA LYS A 185 16.92 -9.70 -3.12
C LYS A 185 16.13 -8.45 -3.48
N ASN A 186 15.26 -8.50 -4.47
CA ASN A 186 14.43 -7.36 -4.87
C ASN A 186 13.51 -6.89 -3.72
N ARG A 187 12.85 -7.85 -3.03
CA ARG A 187 12.00 -7.55 -1.87
C ARG A 187 12.80 -6.97 -0.70
N ARG A 188 13.97 -7.52 -0.40
CA ARG A 188 14.88 -6.99 0.65
C ARG A 188 15.28 -5.55 0.37
N ILE A 189 15.70 -5.27 -0.87
CA ILE A 189 16.10 -3.92 -1.30
C ILE A 189 14.92 -2.96 -1.13
N LEU A 190 13.72 -3.31 -1.61
CA LEU A 190 12.55 -2.46 -1.46
C LEU A 190 12.21 -2.21 0.02
N TYR A 191 12.16 -3.28 0.82
CA TYR A 191 11.86 -3.23 2.24
C TYR A 191 12.79 -2.29 2.99
N TYR A 192 14.11 -2.49 2.87
CA TYR A 192 15.10 -1.68 3.59
C TYR A 192 15.23 -0.28 3.05
N LEU A 193 14.99 -0.05 1.74
CA LEU A 193 14.91 1.30 1.20
C LEU A 193 13.80 2.09 1.88
N MET A 194 12.59 1.55 1.91
CA MET A 194 11.46 2.22 2.53
C MET A 194 11.66 2.38 4.05
N GLU A 195 12.17 1.35 4.73
CA GLU A 195 12.50 1.42 6.16
C GLU A 195 13.54 2.52 6.45
N SER A 196 14.57 2.66 5.60
CA SER A 196 15.64 3.67 5.77
C SER A 196 15.14 5.12 5.74
N VAL A 197 13.98 5.37 5.10
CA VAL A 197 13.33 6.69 5.08
C VAL A 197 12.15 6.79 6.06
N GLY A 198 12.00 5.79 6.94
CA GLY A 198 11.02 5.77 8.02
C GLY A 198 9.61 5.35 7.62
N LEU A 199 9.45 4.65 6.49
CA LEU A 199 8.21 3.97 6.12
C LEU A 199 8.15 2.59 6.78
N LEU A 200 6.94 2.14 7.10
CA LEU A 200 6.69 0.83 7.67
C LEU A 200 6.01 -0.07 6.62
N ASN A 201 6.53 -1.27 6.39
CA ASN A 201 5.87 -2.25 5.51
C ASN A 201 4.73 -2.98 6.23
N TYR A 202 3.65 -3.25 5.51
CA TYR A 202 2.64 -4.23 5.92
C TYR A 202 3.10 -5.65 5.60
N SER A 203 3.18 -6.52 6.60
CA SER A 203 3.79 -7.85 6.46
C SER A 203 3.08 -8.78 5.47
N ALA A 204 1.78 -8.59 5.26
CA ALA A 204 0.99 -9.38 4.31
C ALA A 204 1.12 -8.90 2.85
N GLU A 205 1.67 -7.71 2.60
CA GLU A 205 1.73 -7.11 1.26
C GLU A 205 3.10 -6.47 1.02
N TRP A 206 3.94 -7.09 0.17
CA TRP A 206 5.29 -6.59 -0.09
C TRP A 206 5.35 -5.17 -0.68
N TRP A 207 4.26 -4.72 -1.32
CA TRP A 207 4.14 -3.42 -1.97
C TRP A 207 3.65 -2.30 -1.04
N HIS A 208 3.02 -2.63 0.09
CA HIS A 208 2.30 -1.66 0.92
C HIS A 208 3.20 -1.06 1.99
N TYR A 209 3.26 0.27 2.02
CA TYR A 209 4.04 1.03 2.98
C TYR A 209 3.25 2.17 3.61
N ALA A 210 3.51 2.39 4.89
CA ALA A 210 2.80 3.32 5.74
C ALA A 210 3.71 4.37 6.36
N TYR A 211 3.20 5.59 6.46
CA TYR A 211 3.78 6.69 7.23
C TYR A 211 2.66 7.54 7.84
N GLY A 212 2.75 7.84 9.14
CA GLY A 212 1.82 8.72 9.84
C GLY A 212 0.38 8.19 9.99
N GLU A 213 0.02 7.06 9.37
CA GLU A 213 -1.25 6.39 9.60
C GLU A 213 -1.17 5.40 10.79
N ARG A 214 -2.20 4.58 10.98
CA ARG A 214 -2.41 3.74 12.17
C ARG A 214 -1.35 2.65 12.37
N MET A 215 -0.95 1.95 11.31
CA MET A 215 0.09 0.92 11.36
C MET A 215 1.44 1.52 11.74
N TRP A 216 1.82 2.62 11.09
CA TRP A 216 3.04 3.35 11.40
C TRP A 216 3.06 3.84 12.85
N ALA A 217 1.95 4.43 13.31
CA ALA A 217 1.84 4.97 14.66
C ALA A 217 1.93 3.87 15.73
N ARG A 218 1.38 2.68 15.45
CA ARG A 218 1.49 1.51 16.33
C ARG A 218 2.93 1.05 16.50
N ALA A 219 3.70 1.00 15.42
CA ALA A 219 5.10 0.59 15.46
C ALA A 219 5.99 1.62 16.17
N VAL A 220 5.68 2.90 16.03
CA VAL A 220 6.44 4.00 16.66
C VAL A 220 6.00 4.24 18.12
N GLY A 221 4.82 3.79 18.53
CA GLY A 221 4.28 4.01 19.87
C GLY A 221 3.69 5.40 20.06
N CYS A 222 3.03 5.95 19.04
CA CYS A 222 2.40 7.27 19.07
C CYS A 222 0.96 7.24 18.54
N ALA A 223 0.28 8.40 18.54
CA ALA A 223 -1.01 8.54 17.88
C ALA A 223 -0.83 8.70 16.35
N PRO A 224 -1.76 8.16 15.52
CA PRO A 224 -1.72 8.40 14.08
C PRO A 224 -1.79 9.90 13.79
N ARG A 225 -0.97 10.36 12.86
CA ARG A 225 -0.86 11.77 12.46
C ARG A 225 -1.91 12.18 11.42
N TYR A 226 -2.40 11.21 10.65
CA TYR A 226 -3.31 11.46 9.53
C TYR A 226 -4.67 10.83 9.79
N GLY A 227 -5.71 11.67 9.75
CA GLY A 227 -7.10 11.25 9.81
C GLY A 227 -7.66 10.88 8.45
N PHE A 228 -8.95 10.54 8.42
CA PHE A 228 -9.70 10.34 7.18
C PHE A 228 -9.66 11.61 6.31
N CYS A 229 -9.29 11.47 5.04
CA CYS A 229 -9.34 12.57 4.09
C CYS A 229 -10.75 12.72 3.53
N GLU A 230 -11.40 13.87 3.76
CA GLU A 230 -12.76 14.14 3.27
C GLU A 230 -12.91 14.05 1.74
N ARG A 231 -11.82 14.21 0.97
CA ARG A 231 -11.82 13.98 -0.49
C ARG A 231 -12.10 12.52 -0.86
N CYS A 232 -11.97 11.60 0.09
CA CYS A 232 -12.24 10.18 -0.08
C CYS A 232 -13.70 9.81 0.18
N ASP A 233 -14.53 10.70 0.71
CA ASP A 233 -15.89 10.33 1.05
C ASP A 233 -16.73 9.99 -0.18
N PHE A 234 -17.83 9.29 0.04
CA PHE A 234 -18.83 9.12 -1.01
C PHE A 234 -19.35 10.50 -1.44
N PRO A 235 -19.67 10.70 -2.73
CA PRO A 235 -20.30 11.92 -3.16
C PRO A 235 -21.59 12.14 -2.35
N PRO A 236 -21.94 13.40 -2.02
CA PRO A 236 -23.16 13.69 -1.29
C PRO A 236 -24.35 13.10 -2.06
N LYS A 237 -25.27 12.45 -1.34
CA LYS A 237 -26.51 11.97 -1.95
C LYS A 237 -27.25 13.18 -2.51
N THR A 238 -27.40 13.23 -3.83
CA THR A 238 -28.31 14.17 -4.47
C THR A 238 -29.73 13.72 -4.13
N ASN A 239 -30.44 14.50 -3.31
CA ASN A 239 -31.89 14.34 -3.13
C ASN A 239 -32.64 14.65 -4.42
#